data_AF-A0A2D5RQ78-F1
#
_entry.id   AF-A0A2D5RQ78-F1
#
_cell.length_a   1.000
_cell.length_b   1.000
_cell.length_c   1.000
_cell.angle_alpha   90.00
_cell.angle_beta   90.00
_cell.angle_gamma   90.00
#
_symmetry.space_group_name_H-M   'P 1'
#
loop_
_entity.id
_entity.type
_entity.pdbx_description
1 polymer ?
#
loop_
_entity_poly.entity_id
_entity_poly.type
_entity_poly.pdbx_seq_one_letter_code
_entity_poly.pdbx_strand_id
1 'polypeptide(L)'
;METLNQFIATFSSAWQQADWVFLVVFGLFFLAVWFLPSLLALLLNRRHAGKIALLNVPAGFSVIAWVALCVWAVTGKLGDKLAAKARLKPVA
;
A
#
# COMPACT_ATOMS: atom_id res chain seq x y z
N MET A 1 -33.48 -6.77 0.73
CA MET A 1 -33.25 -6.86 2.20
C MET A 1 -32.73 -8.23 2.61
N GLU A 2 -33.26 -9.34 2.08
CA GLU A 2 -32.73 -10.69 2.37
C GLU A 2 -31.25 -10.92 2.02
N THR A 3 -30.79 -10.43 0.86
CA THR A 3 -29.39 -10.60 0.43
C THR A 3 -28.39 -9.92 1.36
N LEU A 4 -28.71 -8.71 1.84
CA LEU A 4 -27.92 -7.98 2.83
C LEU A 4 -27.85 -8.73 4.16
N ASN A 5 -29.00 -9.25 4.62
CA ASN A 5 -29.07 -10.02 5.86
C ASN A 5 -28.28 -11.33 5.78
N GLN A 6 -28.34 -12.04 4.64
CA GLN A 6 -27.50 -13.22 4.40
C GLN A 6 -26.01 -12.87 4.39
N PHE A 7 -25.63 -11.74 3.80
CA PHE A 7 -24.23 -11.30 3.77
C PHE A 7 -23.71 -11.00 5.18
N ILE A 8 -24.50 -10.28 5.99
CA ILE A 8 -24.18 -9.97 7.39
C ILE A 8 -24.09 -11.26 8.21
N ALA A 9 -25.03 -12.21 8.04
CA ALA A 9 -25.02 -13.47 8.75
C ALA A 9 -23.78 -14.32 8.41
N THR A 10 -23.40 -14.37 7.13
CA THR A 10 -22.21 -15.09 6.66
C THR A 10 -20.91 -14.46 7.18
N PHE A 11 -20.83 -13.13 7.18
CA PHE A 11 -19.68 -12.42 7.74
C PHE A 11 -19.58 -12.63 9.26
N SER A 12 -20.71 -12.52 9.97
CA SER A 12 -20.78 -12.71 11.42
C SER A 12 -20.35 -14.14 11.82
N SER A 13 -20.82 -15.16 11.10
CA SER A 13 -20.47 -16.55 11.39
C SER A 13 -18.98 -16.85 11.13
N ALA A 14 -18.39 -16.25 10.11
CA ALA A 14 -16.94 -16.34 9.86
C ALA A 14 -16.13 -15.69 10.99
N TRP A 15 -16.65 -14.62 11.60
CA TRP A 15 -16.00 -13.93 12.71
C TRP A 15 -16.14 -14.64 14.05
N GLN A 16 -17.28 -15.29 14.29
CA GLN A 16 -17.48 -16.13 15.48
C GLN A 16 -16.62 -17.39 15.48
N GLN A 17 -16.26 -17.90 14.30
CA GLN A 17 -15.40 -19.07 14.11
C GLN A 17 -13.93 -18.68 13.88
N ALA A 18 -13.55 -17.42 14.13
CA ALA A 18 -12.20 -16.94 13.89
C ALA A 18 -11.22 -17.51 14.92
N ASP A 19 -10.43 -18.48 14.49
CA ASP A 19 -9.33 -19.01 15.29
C ASP A 19 -8.13 -18.05 15.31
N TRP A 20 -7.21 -18.26 16.25
CA TRP A 20 -5.97 -17.48 16.39
C TRP A 20 -5.17 -17.39 15.08
N VAL A 21 -5.09 -18.47 14.31
CA VAL A 21 -4.40 -18.48 13.01
C VAL A 21 -5.10 -17.53 12.02
N PHE A 22 -6.43 -17.55 11.97
CA PHE A 22 -7.19 -16.66 11.10
C PHE A 22 -6.94 -15.20 11.46
N LEU A 23 -6.97 -14.86 12.76
CA LEU A 23 -6.70 -13.50 13.23
C LEU A 23 -5.27 -13.03 12.89
N VAL A 24 -4.27 -13.89 13.07
CA VAL A 24 -2.88 -13.57 12.74
C VAL A 24 -2.71 -13.36 11.24
N VAL A 25 -3.22 -14.27 10.41
CA VAL A 25 -3.11 -14.16 8.94
C VAL A 25 -3.87 -12.93 8.44
N PHE A 26 -5.09 -12.70 8.93
CA PHE A 26 -5.88 -11.54 8.59
C PHE A 26 -5.18 -10.24 9.02
N GLY A 27 -4.63 -10.19 10.23
CA GLY A 27 -3.86 -9.05 10.72
C GLY A 27 -2.62 -8.78 9.88
N LEU A 28 -1.87 -9.83 9.50
CA LEU A 28 -0.70 -9.70 8.64
C LEU A 28 -1.09 -9.21 7.23
N PHE A 29 -2.17 -9.76 6.67
CA PHE A 29 -2.70 -9.34 5.39
C PHE A 29 -3.18 -7.89 5.42
N PHE A 30 -3.90 -7.51 6.47
CA PHE A 30 -4.35 -6.15 6.69
C PHE A 30 -3.18 -5.18 6.79
N LEU A 31 -2.14 -5.51 7.57
CA LEU A 31 -0.91 -4.70 7.63
C LEU A 31 -0.22 -4.63 6.26
N ALA A 32 -0.14 -5.74 5.52
CA ALA A 32 0.48 -5.76 4.21
C ALA A 32 -0.25 -4.86 3.21
N VAL A 33 -1.59 -4.85 3.23
CA VAL A 33 -2.41 -3.95 2.39
C VAL A 33 -2.32 -2.51 2.89
N TRP A 34 -2.39 -2.28 4.19
CA TRP A 34 -2.29 -0.94 4.79
C TRP A 34 -0.93 -0.30 4.49
N PHE A 35 0.15 -1.08 4.55
CA PHE A 35 1.53 -0.67 4.24
C PHE A 35 1.98 -0.97 2.82
N LEU A 36 1.04 -1.31 1.92
CA LEU A 36 1.34 -1.60 0.51
C LEU A 36 2.14 -0.49 -0.19
N PRO A 37 1.82 0.82 -0.07
CA PRO A 37 2.65 1.87 -0.67
C PRO A 37 4.08 1.90 -0.11
N SER A 38 4.27 1.57 1.17
CA SER A 38 5.60 1.49 1.78
C SER A 38 6.39 0.29 1.26
N LEU A 39 5.74 -0.86 1.10
CA LEU A 39 6.33 -2.06 0.47
C LEU A 39 6.72 -1.78 -0.98
N LEU A 40 5.84 -1.15 -1.77
CA LEU A 40 6.15 -0.74 -3.14
C LEU A 40 7.35 0.21 -3.19
N ALA A 41 7.42 1.17 -2.25
CA ALA A 41 8.53 2.09 -2.18
C ALA A 41 9.85 1.39 -1.79
N LEU A 42 9.83 0.40 -0.90
CA LEU A 42 11.04 -0.38 -0.56
C LEU A 42 11.59 -1.17 -1.76
N LEU A 43 10.72 -1.66 -2.65
CA LEU A 43 11.13 -2.43 -3.83
C LEU A 43 11.55 -1.54 -5.00
N LEU A 44 10.79 -0.48 -5.26
CA LEU A 44 10.96 0.37 -6.44
C LEU A 44 11.78 1.63 -6.12
N ASN A 45 11.66 2.20 -4.93
CA ASN A 45 12.18 3.52 -4.59
C ASN A 45 12.83 3.60 -3.19
N ARG A 46 13.85 2.76 -2.95
CA ARG A 46 14.55 2.63 -1.65
C ARG A 46 14.98 3.97 -1.05
N ARG A 47 15.29 4.96 -1.89
CA ARG A 47 15.74 6.30 -1.48
C ARG A 47 14.62 7.13 -0.83
N HIS A 48 13.38 6.97 -1.30
CA HIS A 48 12.22 7.69 -0.76
C HIS A 48 11.32 6.83 0.12
N ALA A 49 11.63 5.54 0.28
CA ALA A 49 10.85 4.60 1.08
C ALA A 49 10.61 5.08 2.52
N GLY A 50 11.63 5.66 3.18
CA GLY A 50 11.47 6.19 4.54
C GLY A 50 10.46 7.34 4.63
N LYS A 51 10.40 8.21 3.61
CA LYS A 51 9.43 9.32 3.56
C LYS A 51 8.02 8.82 3.31
N ILE A 52 7.87 7.84 2.41
CA ILE A 52 6.58 7.21 2.09
C ILE A 52 6.04 6.46 3.31
N ALA A 53 6.89 5.74 4.05
CA ALA A 53 6.51 5.05 5.27
C ALA A 53 6.00 6.02 6.36
N LEU A 54 6.68 7.16 6.54
CA LEU A 54 6.26 8.20 7.48
C LEU A 54 4.89 8.79 7.09
N LEU A 55 4.69 9.08 5.81
CA LEU A 55 3.44 9.59 5.26
C LEU A 55 2.32 8.55 5.24
N ASN A 56 2.63 7.26 5.30
CA ASN A 56 1.62 6.21 5.30
C ASN A 56 0.75 6.22 6.56
N VAL A 57 1.29 6.69 7.69
CA VAL A 57 0.55 6.82 8.96
C VAL A 57 -0.64 7.79 8.82
N PRO A 58 -0.45 9.06 8.38
CA PRO A 58 -1.58 9.95 8.09
C PRO A 58 -2.35 9.58 6.82
N ALA A 59 -1.70 8.96 5.82
CA ALA A 59 -2.40 8.54 4.59
C ALA A 59 -3.40 7.41 4.83
N GLY A 60 -3.22 6.60 5.87
CA GLY A 60 -4.21 5.62 6.29
C GLY A 60 -5.58 6.21 6.63
N PHE A 61 -5.65 7.51 6.97
CA PHE A 61 -6.90 8.23 7.22
C PHE A 61 -7.62 8.66 5.94
N SER A 62 -6.95 8.66 4.78
CA SER A 62 -7.49 9.13 3.51
C SER A 62 -7.12 8.22 2.36
N VAL A 63 -8.12 7.59 1.75
CA VAL A 63 -7.95 6.71 0.58
C VAL A 63 -7.23 7.43 -0.56
N ILE A 64 -7.50 8.72 -0.77
CA ILE A 64 -6.87 9.52 -1.82
C ILE A 64 -5.36 9.67 -1.55
N ALA A 65 -4.99 9.97 -0.30
CA ALA A 65 -3.59 10.08 0.10
C ALA A 65 -2.87 8.73 -0.03
N TRP A 66 -3.54 7.64 0.34
CA TRP A 66 -3.01 6.28 0.20
C TRP A 66 -2.72 5.93 -1.27
N VAL A 67 -3.66 6.22 -2.18
CA VAL A 67 -3.45 6.01 -3.63
C VAL A 67 -2.35 6.92 -4.19
N ALA A 68 -2.27 8.18 -3.76
CA ALA A 68 -1.21 9.09 -4.18
C ALA A 68 0.18 8.59 -3.76
N LEU A 69 0.32 8.02 -2.56
CA LEU A 69 1.55 7.37 -2.12
C LEU A 69 1.88 6.12 -2.95
N CYS A 70 0.89 5.32 -3.31
CA CYS A 70 1.08 4.18 -4.21
C CYS A 70 1.67 4.66 -5.55
N VAL A 71 1.06 5.65 -6.19
CA VAL A 71 1.58 6.22 -7.45
C VAL A 71 2.99 6.76 -7.26
N TRP A 72 3.25 7.52 -6.20
CA TRP A 72 4.59 8.07 -5.94
C TRP A 72 5.64 6.98 -5.70
N ALA A 73 5.28 5.89 -5.03
CA ALA A 73 6.13 4.74 -4.82
C ALA A 73 6.55 4.07 -6.14
N VAL A 74 5.64 3.96 -7.11
CA VAL A 74 5.95 3.38 -8.44
C VAL A 74 6.73 4.36 -9.31
N THR A 75 6.36 5.64 -9.31
CA THR A 75 6.88 6.63 -10.27
C THR A 75 8.27 7.18 -9.90
N GLY A 76 8.65 7.16 -8.62
CA GLY A 76 9.90 7.80 -8.19
C GLY A 76 11.18 7.21 -8.81
N LYS A 77 11.22 5.91 -9.12
CA LYS A 77 12.36 5.28 -9.81
C LYS A 77 12.46 5.67 -11.29
N LEU A 78 11.32 5.93 -11.94
CA LEU A 78 11.29 6.39 -13.33
C LEU A 78 11.87 7.80 -13.44
N GLY A 79 11.52 8.68 -12.50
CA GLY A 79 12.05 10.04 -12.43
C GLY A 79 13.57 10.08 -12.36
N ASP A 80 14.17 9.28 -11.48
CA ASP A 80 15.63 9.20 -11.34
C ASP A 80 16.33 8.66 -12.60
N LYS A 81 15.75 7.64 -13.24
CA LYS A 81 16.30 7.08 -14.49
C LYS A 81 16.23 8.08 -15.65
N LEU A 82 15.16 8.84 -15.74
CA LEU A 82 15.00 9.88 -16.77
C LEU A 82 15.90 11.08 -16.49
N ALA A 83 16.05 11.50 -15.24
CA ALA A 83 16.98 12.55 -14.84
C ALA A 83 18.45 12.16 -15.10
N ALA A 84 18.82 10.91 -14.84
CA ALA A 84 20.14 10.39 -15.19
C ALA A 84 20.36 10.38 -16.71
N LYS A 85 19.37 9.95 -17.51
CA LYS A 85 19.44 10.00 -18.98
C LYS A 85 19.56 11.43 -19.52
N ALA A 86 18.84 12.39 -18.94
CA ALA A 86 18.88 13.79 -19.34
C ALA A 86 20.24 14.46 -19.02
N ARG A 87 20.89 14.05 -17.92
CA ARG A 87 22.24 14.53 -17.55
C ARG A 87 23.36 13.94 -18.41
N LEU A 88 23.12 12.86 -19.14
CA LEU A 88 24.12 12.16 -19.95
C LEU A 88 24.26 12.69 -21.40
N LYS A 89 23.73 13.86 -21.74
CA LYS A 89 23.97 14.45 -23.06
C LYS A 89 24.60 15.85 -22.99
N PRO A 90 25.91 15.97 -22.75
CA PRO A 90 26.65 17.04 -23.42
C PRO A 90 26.69 16.69 -24.91
N VAL A 91 25.95 17.46 -25.73
CA VAL A 91 26.19 17.48 -27.17
C VAL A 91 27.48 18.29 -27.35
N ALA A 92 28.58 17.59 -27.60
CA ALA A 92 29.81 18.18 -28.12
C ALA A 92 29.64 18.54 -29.60
#